data_AF-A4FDI9-F1
#
_entry.id   AF-A4FDI9-F1
#
_cell.length_a   1.000
_cell.length_b   1.000
_cell.length_c   1.000
_cell.angle_alpha   90.00
_cell.angle_beta   90.00
_cell.angle_gamma   90.00
#
_symmetry.space_group_name_H-M   'P 1'
#
loop_
_entity.id
_entity.type
_entity.pdbx_description
1 polymer ?
#
loop_
_entity_poly.entity_id
_entity_poly.type
_entity_poly.pdbx_seq_one_letter_code
_entity_poly.pdbx_strand_id
1 'polypeptide(L)'
;MAEAPAAHRGGNVRQAHELRRRDAVERTCSVRVTTLTRVAERQQVESIDLLRIGARHADPEVLRGVDDDLWPRIRRIVVEPHDEDGLARTKMLLRAREYEVAQGSGRRMLLARRCA
;
A
#
# COMPACT_ATOMS: atom_id res chain seq x y z
N MET A 1 49.70 -0.33 7.26
CA MET A 1 49.19 -1.63 6.78
C MET A 1 48.47 -2.32 7.93
N ALA A 2 47.34 -2.97 7.62
CA ALA A 2 46.42 -3.72 8.49
C ALA A 2 45.50 -2.86 9.38
N GLU A 3 44.18 -3.06 9.46
CA GLU A 3 43.15 -3.67 8.61
C GLU A 3 41.81 -3.23 9.27
N ALA A 4 40.79 -2.88 8.50
CA ALA A 4 39.47 -2.52 9.04
C ALA A 4 38.66 -3.78 9.40
N PRO A 5 37.90 -3.83 10.51
CA PRO A 5 36.88 -4.86 10.64
C PRO A 5 35.59 -4.41 9.96
N ALA A 6 35.35 -5.00 8.80
CA ALA A 6 34.03 -5.11 8.22
C ALA A 6 33.15 -6.01 9.09
N ALA A 7 32.02 -5.48 9.57
CA ALA A 7 30.90 -6.28 10.03
C ALA A 7 29.60 -5.49 9.89
N HIS A 8 29.17 -5.23 8.66
CA HIS A 8 27.75 -4.97 8.38
C HIS A 8 26.96 -6.26 8.63
N ARG A 9 26.69 -6.54 9.91
CA ARG A 9 25.83 -7.64 10.32
C ARG A 9 24.40 -7.23 9.96
N GLY A 10 23.90 -7.73 8.83
CA GLY A 10 22.54 -7.48 8.35
C GLY A 10 21.51 -7.76 9.44
N GLY A 11 21.05 -6.69 10.11
CA GLY A 11 20.00 -6.76 11.09
C GLY A 11 18.69 -7.10 10.40
N ASN A 12 18.06 -8.20 10.80
CA ASN A 12 16.74 -8.58 10.32
C ASN A 12 15.76 -7.41 10.50
N VAL A 13 15.33 -6.80 9.39
CA VAL A 13 14.40 -5.66 9.34
C VAL A 13 13.11 -5.91 10.15
N ARG A 14 12.79 -7.18 10.40
CA ARG A 14 11.67 -7.65 11.23
C ARG A 14 11.79 -7.26 12.71
N GLN A 15 12.99 -7.34 13.30
CA GLN A 15 13.20 -7.07 14.73
C GLN A 15 13.12 -5.57 15.05
N ALA A 16 13.48 -4.71 14.10
CA ALA A 16 13.40 -3.25 14.24
C ALA A 16 11.95 -2.72 14.29
N HIS A 17 10.97 -3.42 13.71
CA HIS A 17 9.56 -3.00 13.76
C HIS A 17 8.86 -3.39 15.07
N GLU A 18 9.26 -4.49 15.72
CA GLU A 18 8.68 -4.93 16.99
C GLU A 18 9.19 -4.13 18.17
N LEU A 19 10.49 -3.82 18.20
CA LEU A 19 11.11 -3.00 19.25
C LEU A 19 10.54 -1.58 19.30
N ARG A 20 10.21 -0.98 18.13
CA ARG A 20 9.60 0.36 18.06
C ARG A 20 8.22 0.45 18.71
N ARG A 21 7.44 -0.64 18.77
CA ARG A 21 6.08 -0.61 19.33
C ARG A 21 6.04 -0.63 20.85
N ARG A 22 7.06 -1.20 21.49
CA ARG A 22 7.06 -1.43 22.94
C ARG A 22 7.15 -0.12 23.74
N ASP A 23 7.77 0.90 23.15
CA ASP A 23 7.86 2.28 23.68
C ASP A 23 7.16 3.30 22.76
N ALA A 24 6.26 2.85 21.88
CA ALA A 24 5.55 3.75 20.98
C ALA A 24 4.57 4.62 21.77
N VAL A 25 4.88 5.91 21.88
CA VAL A 25 3.94 6.91 22.36
C VAL A 25 2.94 7.22 21.24
N GLU A 26 1.67 6.87 21.46
CA GLU A 26 0.60 7.35 20.58
C GLU A 26 0.48 8.86 20.71
N ARG A 27 0.58 9.57 19.58
CA ARG A 27 0.35 11.01 19.51
C ARG A 27 -0.64 11.29 18.40
N THR A 28 -1.66 12.05 18.72
CA THR A 28 -2.58 12.60 17.72
C THR A 28 -1.94 13.82 17.09
N CYS A 29 -1.84 13.84 15.76
CA CYS A 29 -1.41 15.00 15.00
C CYS A 29 -2.40 15.31 13.89
N SER A 30 -2.67 16.59 13.69
CA SER A 30 -3.44 17.05 12.53
C SER A 30 -2.58 16.96 11.28
N VAL A 31 -3.04 16.21 10.29
CA VAL A 31 -2.36 16.05 8.99
C VAL A 31 -3.27 16.48 7.86
N ARG A 32 -2.69 17.01 6.78
CA ARG A 32 -3.43 17.23 5.54
C ARG A 32 -3.55 15.90 4.80
N VAL A 33 -4.77 15.54 4.45
CA VAL A 33 -5.07 14.36 3.62
C VAL A 33 -5.44 14.83 2.21
N THR A 34 -5.12 14.02 1.21
CA THR A 34 -5.47 14.29 -0.19
C THR A 34 -5.76 12.99 -0.93
N THR A 35 -6.26 13.08 -2.16
CA THR A 35 -6.61 11.93 -3.00
C THR A 35 -5.42 11.42 -3.79
N LEU A 36 -5.47 10.17 -4.24
CA LEU A 36 -4.41 9.62 -5.08
C LEU A 36 -4.36 10.32 -6.44
N THR A 37 -5.51 10.68 -7.02
CA THR A 37 -5.59 11.48 -8.25
C THR A 37 -4.77 12.77 -8.13
N ARG A 38 -5.02 13.55 -7.07
CA ARG A 38 -4.33 14.84 -6.88
C ARG A 38 -2.83 14.66 -6.65
N VAL A 39 -2.40 13.56 -6.04
CA VAL A 39 -0.98 13.23 -5.92
C VAL A 39 -0.39 12.89 -7.29
N ALA A 40 -1.06 12.04 -8.07
CA ALA A 40 -0.61 11.64 -9.41
C ALA A 40 -0.49 12.84 -10.35
N GLU A 41 -1.47 13.74 -10.35
CA GLU A 41 -1.43 14.99 -11.13
C GLU A 41 -0.26 15.89 -10.73
N ARG A 42 -0.12 16.17 -9.43
CA ARG A 42 0.93 17.06 -8.91
C ARG A 42 2.34 16.54 -9.21
N GLN A 43 2.49 15.22 -9.25
CA GLN A 43 3.76 14.56 -9.54
C GLN A 43 3.90 14.17 -11.02
N GLN A 44 2.94 14.57 -11.87
CA GLN A 44 2.92 14.27 -13.31
C GLN A 44 3.13 12.78 -13.60
N VAL A 45 2.47 11.92 -12.84
CA VAL A 45 2.58 10.46 -12.96
C VAL A 45 1.79 9.99 -14.17
N GLU A 46 2.52 9.54 -15.19
CA GLU A 46 1.94 9.01 -16.43
C GLU A 46 1.44 7.58 -16.26
N SER A 47 2.13 6.76 -15.47
CA SER A 47 1.76 5.37 -15.21
C SER A 47 2.19 4.89 -13.83
N ILE A 48 1.43 3.94 -13.27
CA ILE A 48 1.72 3.30 -11.99
C ILE A 48 1.80 1.79 -12.23
N ASP A 49 3.02 1.27 -12.37
CA ASP A 49 3.23 -0.17 -12.59
C ASP A 49 2.83 -1.03 -11.39
N LEU A 50 2.87 -0.45 -10.19
CA LEU A 50 2.44 -1.08 -8.94
C LEU A 50 2.03 -0.02 -7.90
N LEU A 51 0.76 -0.03 -7.50
CA LEU A 51 0.23 0.73 -6.38
C LEU A 51 0.16 -0.16 -5.14
N ARG A 52 0.92 0.16 -4.09
CA ARG A 52 0.82 -0.54 -2.79
C ARG A 52 0.03 0.30 -1.81
N ILE A 53 -0.99 -0.29 -1.19
CA ILE A 53 -1.82 0.31 -0.14
C ILE A 53 -1.74 -0.58 1.11
N GLY A 54 -1.30 0.01 2.21
CA GLY A 54 -1.25 -0.61 3.53
C GLY A 54 -1.56 0.44 4.61
N ALA A 55 -2.58 1.26 4.34
CA ALA A 55 -2.96 2.36 5.20
C ALA A 55 -3.93 1.81 6.24
N ARG A 56 -3.45 1.68 7.48
CA ARG A 56 -4.28 1.17 8.58
C ARG A 56 -5.61 1.94 8.64
N HIS A 57 -6.72 1.23 8.42
CA HIS A 57 -8.10 1.73 8.44
C HIS A 57 -8.57 2.62 7.27
N ALA A 58 -7.77 2.83 6.21
CA ALA A 58 -8.14 3.75 5.11
C ALA A 58 -8.00 3.16 3.69
N ASP A 59 -7.85 1.85 3.56
CA ASP A 59 -7.57 1.21 2.26
C ASP A 59 -8.69 1.45 1.22
N PRO A 60 -10.00 1.31 1.56
CA PRO A 60 -11.07 1.62 0.63
C PRO A 60 -11.13 3.11 0.26
N GLU A 61 -10.83 4.01 1.19
CA GLU A 61 -10.87 5.46 1.01
C GLU A 61 -9.78 5.93 0.03
N VAL A 62 -8.58 5.32 0.08
CA VAL A 62 -7.52 5.58 -0.90
C VAL A 62 -7.98 5.24 -2.32
N LEU A 63 -8.61 4.08 -2.51
CA LEU A 63 -9.11 3.66 -3.82
C LEU A 63 -10.30 4.51 -4.31
N ARG A 64 -11.16 5.00 -3.41
CA ARG A 64 -12.25 5.93 -3.76
C ARG A 64 -11.73 7.31 -4.18
N GLY A 65 -10.51 7.68 -3.77
CA GLY A 65 -9.84 8.90 -4.22
C GLY A 65 -9.10 8.75 -5.56
N VAL A 66 -9.46 7.76 -6.38
CA VAL A 66 -8.93 7.55 -7.73
C VAL A 66 -10.04 7.86 -8.74
N ASP A 67 -9.78 8.85 -9.58
CA ASP A 67 -10.70 9.32 -10.61
C ASP A 67 -10.59 8.41 -11.85
N ASP A 68 -11.63 8.39 -12.67
CA ASP A 68 -11.78 7.46 -13.80
C ASP A 68 -10.59 7.49 -14.77
N ASP A 69 -9.99 8.66 -15.01
CA ASP A 69 -8.83 8.82 -15.92
C ASP A 69 -7.52 8.24 -15.37
N LEU A 70 -7.42 8.04 -14.06
CA LEU A 70 -6.23 7.48 -13.43
C LEU A 70 -6.28 5.94 -13.41
N TRP A 71 -7.47 5.33 -13.37
CA TRP A 71 -7.62 3.87 -13.30
C TRP A 71 -6.91 3.11 -14.43
N PRO A 72 -6.99 3.52 -15.72
CA PRO A 72 -6.28 2.86 -16.81
C PRO A 72 -4.75 2.90 -16.67
N ARG A 73 -4.21 3.86 -15.92
CA ARG A 73 -2.76 4.07 -15.74
C ARG A 73 -2.16 3.19 -14.65
N ILE A 74 -3.00 2.63 -13.77
CA ILE A 74 -2.57 1.72 -12.71
C ILE A 74 -2.59 0.30 -13.26
N ARG A 75 -1.43 -0.37 -13.28
CA ARG A 75 -1.33 -1.73 -13.85
C ARG A 75 -1.62 -2.81 -12.83
N ARG A 76 -1.10 -2.63 -11.61
CA ARG A 76 -1.21 -3.59 -10.52
C ARG A 76 -1.44 -2.88 -9.20
N ILE A 77 -2.24 -3.50 -8.35
CA ILE A 77 -2.54 -3.01 -7.01
C ILE A 77 -2.25 -4.12 -6.01
N VAL A 78 -1.52 -3.80 -4.95
CA VAL A 78 -1.38 -4.65 -3.77
C VAL A 78 -2.01 -3.93 -2.60
N VAL A 79 -3.01 -4.55 -2.00
CA VAL A 79 -3.76 -4.01 -0.87
C VAL A 79 -3.65 -4.97 0.30
N GLU A 80 -3.43 -4.47 1.52
CA GLU A 80 -3.48 -5.24 2.77
C GLU A 80 -4.63 -4.73 3.66
N PRO A 81 -5.89 -5.19 3.45
CA PRO A 81 -7.04 -4.67 4.17
C PRO A 81 -6.94 -4.94 5.66
N HIS A 82 -7.32 -3.95 6.46
CA HIS A 82 -7.30 -4.05 7.91
C HIS A 82 -8.21 -5.14 8.47
N ASP A 83 -9.41 -5.35 7.90
CA ASP A 83 -10.45 -6.28 8.36
C ASP A 83 -11.15 -7.00 7.18
N GLU A 84 -12.06 -7.93 7.50
CA GLU A 84 -12.80 -8.72 6.50
C GLU A 84 -13.78 -7.86 5.68
N ASP A 85 -14.40 -6.86 6.29
CA ASP A 85 -15.34 -5.99 5.58
C ASP A 85 -14.60 -5.10 4.56
N GLY A 86 -13.45 -4.57 4.94
CA GLY A 86 -12.53 -3.86 4.06
C GLY A 86 -12.03 -4.75 2.93
N LEU A 87 -11.72 -6.02 3.22
CA LEU A 87 -11.36 -7.00 2.19
C LEU A 87 -12.50 -7.20 1.17
N ALA A 88 -13.73 -7.42 1.63
CA ALA A 88 -14.89 -7.61 0.77
C ALA A 88 -15.18 -6.38 -0.10
N ARG A 89 -15.21 -5.18 0.52
CA ARG A 89 -15.43 -3.92 -0.21
C ARG A 89 -14.34 -3.65 -1.25
N THR A 90 -13.08 -3.88 -0.90
CA THR A 90 -11.97 -3.66 -1.84
C THR A 90 -12.00 -4.66 -2.99
N LYS A 91 -12.32 -5.94 -2.75
CA LYS A 91 -12.52 -6.92 -3.82
C LYS A 91 -13.62 -6.47 -4.79
N MET A 92 -14.77 -6.04 -4.26
CA MET A 92 -15.89 -5.57 -5.07
C MET A 92 -15.51 -4.36 -5.92
N LEU A 93 -14.86 -3.35 -5.31
CA LEU A 93 -14.42 -2.16 -6.01
C LEU A 93 -13.43 -2.50 -7.13
N LEU A 94 -12.39 -3.28 -6.85
CA LEU A 94 -11.36 -3.62 -7.84
C LEU A 94 -11.92 -4.43 -9.01
N ARG A 95 -12.85 -5.35 -8.75
CA ARG A 95 -13.54 -6.10 -9.80
C ARG A 95 -14.44 -5.20 -10.67
N ALA A 96 -15.12 -4.23 -10.07
CA ALA A 96 -15.92 -3.26 -10.81
C ALA A 96 -15.06 -2.35 -11.72
N ARG A 97 -13.76 -2.24 -11.43
CA ARG A 97 -12.77 -1.57 -12.28
C ARG A 97 -12.03 -2.52 -13.23
N GLU A 98 -12.58 -3.72 -13.44
CA GLU A 98 -12.07 -4.74 -14.37
C GLU A 98 -10.68 -5.28 -14.01
N TYR A 99 -10.31 -5.23 -12.72
CA TYR A 99 -9.12 -5.95 -12.25
C TYR A 99 -9.46 -7.41 -11.94
N GLU A 100 -8.59 -8.31 -12.38
CA GLU A 100 -8.51 -9.67 -11.85
C GLU A 100 -7.91 -9.61 -10.44
N VAL A 101 -8.62 -10.15 -9.44
CA VAL A 101 -8.23 -10.08 -8.04
C VAL A 101 -7.89 -11.47 -7.50
N ALA A 102 -6.66 -11.64 -7.04
CA ALA A 102 -6.18 -12.81 -6.31
C ALA A 102 -5.94 -12.45 -4.83
N GLN A 103 -6.25 -13.38 -3.93
CA GLN A 103 -5.96 -13.25 -2.50
C GLN A 103 -4.81 -14.17 -2.13
N GLY A 104 -3.81 -13.64 -1.42
CA GLY A 104 -2.71 -14.45 -0.89
C GLY A 104 -3.16 -15.33 0.28
N SER A 105 -2.53 -16.50 0.45
CA SER A 105 -2.83 -17.47 1.50
C SER A 105 -2.40 -17.06 2.91
N GLY A 106 -1.71 -15.92 3.07
CA GLY A 106 -1.19 -15.39 4.34
C GLY A 106 -2.09 -14.32 4.97
N ARG A 107 -1.50 -13.27 5.59
CA ARG A 107 -2.24 -12.05 6.01
C ARG A 107 -3.14 -11.56 4.87
N ARG A 108 -4.30 -10.99 5.21
CA ARG A 108 -5.28 -10.41 4.28
C ARG A 108 -4.56 -9.52 3.25
N MET A 109 -4.21 -10.08 2.10
CA MET A 109 -3.48 -9.38 1.04
C MET A 109 -4.14 -9.70 -0.30
N LEU A 110 -4.45 -8.66 -1.05
CA LEU A 110 -4.97 -8.74 -2.40
C LEU A 110 -3.90 -8.31 -3.39
N LEU A 111 -3.75 -9.09 -4.46
CA LEU A 111 -3.10 -8.68 -5.69
C LEU A 111 -4.19 -8.49 -6.73
N ALA A 112 -4.26 -7.31 -7.32
CA ALA A 112 -5.15 -7.01 -8.43
C ALA A 112 -4.33 -6.62 -9.65
N ARG A 113 -4.68 -7.17 -10.82
CA ARG A 113 -4.04 -6.88 -12.10
C ARG A 113 -5.09 -6.57 -13.16
N ARG A 114 -4.82 -5.59 -14.01
CA ARG A 114 -5.61 -5.40 -15.24
C ARG A 114 -5.14 -6.40 -16.29
N CYS A 115 -6.07 -7.13 -16.88
CA CYS A 115 -5.79 -7.84 -18.13
C CYS A 115 -5.65 -6.78 -19.23
N ALA A 116 -4.60 -6.89 -20.04
CA ALA A 116 -4.36 -6.01 -21.17
C ALA A 116 -5.38 -6.25 -22.28
#